data_AF-A0A0W0EZ79-F1
#
_entry.id   AF-A0A0W0EZ79-F1
#
_cell.length_a   1.000
_cell.length_b   1.000
_cell.length_c   1.000
_cell.angle_alpha   90.00
_cell.angle_beta   90.00
_cell.angle_gamma   90.00
#
_symmetry.space_group_name_H-M   'P 1'
#
loop_
_entity.id
_entity.type
_entity.pdbx_description
1 polymer ?
#
loop_
_entity_poly.entity_id
_entity_poly.type
_entity_poly.pdbx_seq_one_letter_code
_entity_poly.pdbx_strand_id
1 'polypeptide(L)'
;MPCKKRIYPLQNAFSPDLKCQVIHQAFTLGKSSTQIAIDLNMPLHIVQRVKQTWRELGMVCRDRHGKGWSGLLSPEQTKFFIALLEHSLDMYLDEAQEQLLYQHGIWISLAALSRTLRRLGYSSKKLSQAASECCED
;
A
#
# COMPACT_ATOMS: atom_id res chain seq x y z
N MET A 1 10.40 -16.47 -0.97
CA MET A 1 10.91 -16.26 0.41
C MET A 1 9.91 -15.41 1.19
N PRO A 2 9.34 -15.87 2.31
CA PRO A 2 8.48 -15.02 3.11
C PRO A 2 9.37 -13.95 3.76
N CYS A 3 9.19 -12.69 3.36
CA CYS A 3 9.82 -11.59 4.06
C CYS A 3 9.31 -11.61 5.50
N LYS A 4 10.21 -11.82 6.48
CA LYS A 4 9.89 -11.67 7.91
C LYS A 4 9.15 -10.34 8.08
N LYS A 5 7.90 -10.38 8.53
CA LYS A 5 7.22 -9.16 8.99
C LYS A 5 8.11 -8.57 10.06
N ARG A 6 8.58 -7.34 9.89
CA ARG A 6 9.30 -6.63 10.95
C ARG A 6 8.31 -6.52 12.13
N ILE A 7 8.57 -7.21 13.24
CA ILE A 7 7.76 -7.19 14.47
C ILE A 7 8.07 -5.92 15.29
N TYR A 8 8.38 -4.82 14.60
CA TYR A 8 8.51 -3.52 15.26
C TYR A 8 7.63 -2.55 14.50
N PRO A 9 6.67 -1.88 15.17
CA PRO A 9 6.04 -0.72 14.55
C PRO A 9 7.19 0.22 14.16
N LEU A 10 7.20 0.71 12.92
CA LEU A 10 8.00 1.89 12.58
C LEU A 10 7.35 3.03 13.39
N GLN A 11 7.83 3.19 14.62
CA GLN A 11 7.15 3.85 15.72
C GLN A 11 6.67 5.23 15.31
N ASN A 12 5.39 5.50 15.54
CA ASN A 12 4.91 6.83 15.92
C ASN A 12 5.55 7.17 17.29
N ALA A 13 6.87 7.38 17.35
CA ALA A 13 7.62 7.45 18.61
C ALA A 13 7.24 8.66 19.46
N PHE A 14 6.73 9.72 18.83
CA PHE A 14 6.32 10.96 19.49
C PHE A 14 4.91 11.34 19.07
N SER A 15 4.11 11.73 20.07
CA SER A 15 2.77 12.27 19.90
C SER A 15 2.78 13.43 18.88
N PRO A 16 1.73 13.58 18.05
CA PRO A 16 1.53 14.76 17.22
C PRO A 16 1.74 16.07 17.99
N ASP A 17 1.28 16.10 19.24
CA ASP A 17 1.36 17.26 20.12
C ASP A 17 2.81 17.69 20.41
N LEU A 18 3.70 16.72 20.71
CA LEU A 18 5.13 17.00 20.90
C LEU A 18 5.79 17.55 19.63
N LYS A 19 5.36 17.10 18.45
CA LYS A 19 5.85 17.62 17.17
C LYS A 19 5.33 19.04 16.91
N CYS A 20 4.08 19.33 17.28
CA CYS A 20 3.53 20.68 17.24
C CYS A 20 4.30 21.61 18.19
N GLN A 21 4.63 21.13 19.39
CA GLN A 21 5.41 21.88 20.36
C GLN A 21 6.83 22.19 19.87
N VAL A 22 7.49 21.26 19.15
CA VAL A 22 8.77 21.54 18.46
C VAL A 22 8.66 22.73 17.52
N ILE A 23 7.55 22.83 16.78
CA ILE A 23 7.33 23.90 15.80
C ILE A 23 7.03 25.21 16.50
N HIS A 24 6.21 25.19 17.54
CA HIS A 24 5.96 26.36 18.38
C HIS A 24 7.27 26.89 18.98
N GLN A 25 8.11 26.03 19.55
CA GLN A 25 9.40 26.43 20.11
C GLN A 25 10.39 26.94 19.04
N ALA A 26 10.39 26.35 17.85
CA ALA A 26 11.31 26.74 16.79
C ALA A 26 10.90 28.05 16.07
N PHE A 27 9.61 28.25 15.80
CA PHE A 27 9.12 29.35 14.97
C PHE A 27 8.50 30.50 15.76
N THR A 28 7.85 30.23 16.90
CA THR A 28 7.28 31.28 17.76
C THR A 28 8.30 31.78 18.77
N LEU A 29 9.06 30.88 19.40
CA LEU A 29 10.02 31.22 20.45
C LEU A 29 11.47 31.35 19.96
N GLY A 30 11.76 30.99 18.70
CA GLY A 30 13.09 31.14 18.10
C GLY A 30 14.19 30.26 18.71
N LYS A 31 13.83 29.17 19.41
CA LYS A 31 14.80 28.30 20.09
C LYS A 31 15.67 27.50 19.11
N SER A 32 16.91 27.23 19.52
CA SER A 32 17.83 26.37 18.76
C SER A 32 17.37 24.92 18.79
N SER A 33 17.69 24.14 17.74
CA SER A 33 17.29 22.73 17.67
C SER A 33 17.85 21.87 18.80
N THR A 34 19.03 22.21 19.32
CA THR A 34 19.64 21.54 20.48
C THR A 34 18.90 21.84 21.76
N GLN A 35 18.48 23.11 21.96
CA GLN A 35 17.69 23.49 23.13
C GLN A 35 16.34 22.79 23.14
N ILE A 36 15.66 22.72 21.99
CA ILE A 36 14.37 22.03 21.84
C ILE A 36 14.51 20.52 22.14
N ALA A 37 15.62 19.91 21.70
CA ALA A 37 15.91 18.51 21.97
C ALA A 37 16.05 18.23 23.48
N ILE A 38 16.74 19.12 24.20
CA ILE A 38 16.89 19.03 25.66
C ILE A 38 15.54 19.28 26.36
N ASP A 39 14.84 20.35 26.00
CA ASP A 39 13.58 20.78 26.63
C ASP A 39 12.47 19.72 26.51
N LEU A 40 12.41 19.02 25.37
CA LEU A 40 11.37 18.02 25.09
C LEU A 40 11.86 16.58 25.24
N ASN A 41 13.10 16.38 25.71
CA ASN A 41 13.78 15.09 25.81
C ASN A 41 13.65 14.26 24.51
N MET A 42 13.93 14.92 23.36
CA MET A 42 13.84 14.33 22.03
C MET A 42 15.22 14.21 21.39
N PRO A 43 15.49 13.13 20.63
CA PRO A 43 16.70 13.05 19.83
C PRO A 43 16.76 14.19 18.80
N LEU A 44 17.92 14.83 18.67
CA LEU A 44 18.14 15.97 17.78
C LEU A 44 17.69 15.70 16.32
N HIS A 45 17.94 14.48 15.83
CA HIS A 45 17.58 14.09 14.46
C HIS A 45 16.06 14.07 14.22
N ILE A 46 15.25 13.87 15.27
CA ILE A 46 13.78 13.94 15.19
C ILE A 46 13.34 15.39 15.09
N VAL A 47 13.89 16.27 15.93
CA VAL A 47 13.61 17.72 15.91
C VAL A 47 13.96 18.31 14.54
N GLN A 48 15.13 17.97 14.00
CA GLN A 48 15.57 18.41 12.68
C GLN A 48 14.63 17.89 11.57
N ARG A 49 14.24 16.62 11.62
CA ARG A 49 13.30 16.04 10.64
C ARG A 49 11.93 16.72 10.70
N VAL A 50 11.42 17.03 11.89
CA VAL A 50 10.14 17.74 12.07
C VAL A 50 10.23 19.16 11.49
N LYS A 51 11.30 19.89 11.78
CA LYS A 51 11.55 21.23 11.19
C LYS A 51 11.63 21.19 9.66
N GLN A 52 12.32 20.20 9.10
CA GLN A 52 12.43 20.03 7.66
C GLN A 52 11.07 19.72 7.04
N THR A 53 10.32 18.80 7.62
CA THR A 53 8.97 18.43 7.16
C THR A 53 8.02 19.64 7.17
N TRP A 54 8.11 20.47 8.22
CA TRP A 54 7.32 21.70 8.32
C TRP A 54 7.70 22.72 7.24
N ARG A 55 8.99 22.89 6.92
CA ARG A 55 9.43 23.78 5.84
C ARG A 55 8.97 23.32 4.47
N GLU A 56 8.96 22.01 4.23
CA GLU A 56 8.59 21.44 2.94
C GLU A 56 7.07 21.41 2.69
N LEU A 57 6.27 21.20 3.74
CA LEU A 57 4.84 20.89 3.60
C LEU A 57 3.90 21.83 4.36
N GLY A 58 4.41 22.60 5.33
CA GLY A 58 3.59 23.46 6.19
C GLY A 58 2.65 22.72 7.16
N MET A 59 2.84 21.40 7.33
CA MET A 59 1.98 20.56 8.18
C MET A 59 2.81 19.65 9.09
N VAL A 60 2.35 19.51 10.33
CA VAL A 60 2.89 18.57 11.32
C VAL A 60 2.11 17.27 11.18
N CYS A 61 2.82 16.16 11.05
CA CYS A 61 2.31 14.80 10.75
C CYS A 61 2.15 14.51 9.25
N ARG A 62 3.15 13.81 8.70
CA ARG A 62 2.89 12.86 7.62
C ARG A 62 2.57 11.52 8.27
N ASP A 63 1.29 11.20 8.40
CA ASP A 63 0.92 9.80 8.39
C ASP A 63 1.41 9.21 7.08
N ARG A 64 2.09 8.06 7.17
CA ARG A 64 2.34 7.27 5.97
C ARG A 64 0.97 6.90 5.42
N HIS A 65 0.54 7.61 4.38
CA HIS A 65 -0.49 7.14 3.49
C HIS A 65 0.11 5.95 2.76
N GLY A 66 0.15 4.82 3.44
CA GLY A 66 0.49 3.53 2.88
C GLY A 66 -0.65 3.09 1.97
N LYS A 67 -0.88 3.80 0.86
CA LYS A 67 -1.38 3.11 -0.31
C LYS A 67 -0.20 2.29 -0.80
N GLY A 68 -0.19 1.01 -0.40
CA GLY A 68 0.68 0.04 -1.04
C GLY A 68 0.51 0.12 -2.56
N TRP A 69 1.52 -0.35 -3.29
CA TRP A 69 1.57 -0.31 -4.75
C TRP A 69 0.17 -0.57 -5.36
N SER A 70 -0.36 0.45 -6.03
CA SER A 70 -1.55 0.32 -6.87
C SER A 70 -1.26 -0.86 -7.81
N GLY A 71 -2.12 -1.88 -7.78
CA GLY A 71 -1.91 -3.05 -8.65
C GLY A 71 -1.77 -2.59 -10.10
N LEU A 72 -1.10 -3.40 -10.93
CA LEU A 72 -0.94 -3.12 -12.36
C LEU A 72 -2.30 -2.92 -13.07
N LEU A 73 -3.38 -3.48 -12.52
CA LEU A 73 -4.75 -3.23 -12.96
C LEU A 73 -5.30 -1.93 -12.38
N SER A 74 -5.85 -1.10 -13.27
CA SER A 74 -6.80 -0.05 -12.94
C SER A 74 -8.03 -0.64 -12.20
N PRO A 75 -8.69 0.12 -11.32
CA PRO A 75 -9.94 -0.32 -10.68
C PRO A 75 -11.02 -0.73 -11.70
N GLU A 76 -11.07 -0.13 -12.88
CA GLU A 76 -12.02 -0.50 -13.95
C GLU A 76 -11.70 -1.89 -14.51
N GLN A 77 -10.43 -2.15 -14.80
CA GLN A 77 -9.96 -3.45 -15.29
C GLN A 77 -10.17 -4.54 -14.24
N THR A 78 -10.08 -4.19 -12.96
CA THR A 78 -10.33 -5.15 -11.87
C THR A 78 -11.80 -5.55 -11.84
N LYS A 79 -12.72 -4.60 -12.04
CA LYS A 79 -14.16 -4.89 -12.14
C LYS A 79 -14.48 -5.74 -13.36
N PHE A 80 -13.89 -5.43 -14.50
CA PHE A 80 -14.04 -6.24 -15.71
C PHE A 80 -13.53 -7.67 -15.50
N PHE A 81 -12.34 -7.81 -14.90
CA PHE A 81 -11.76 -9.12 -14.60
C PHE A 81 -12.62 -9.92 -13.61
N ILE A 82 -13.23 -9.27 -12.62
CA ILE A 82 -14.19 -9.93 -11.71
C ILE A 82 -15.44 -10.38 -12.47
N ALA A 83 -16.02 -9.52 -13.32
CA ALA A 83 -17.19 -9.86 -14.13
C ALA A 83 -16.90 -11.03 -15.07
N LEU A 84 -15.69 -11.09 -15.64
CA LEU A 84 -15.22 -12.18 -16.47
C LEU A 84 -15.13 -13.51 -15.70
N LEU A 85 -14.61 -13.46 -14.47
CA LEU A 85 -14.53 -14.62 -13.59
C LEU A 85 -15.91 -15.08 -13.10
N GLU A 86 -16.83 -14.16 -12.81
CA GLU A 86 -18.20 -14.50 -12.40
C GLU A 86 -18.99 -15.13 -13.56
N HIS A 87 -18.76 -14.69 -14.79
CA HIS A 87 -19.46 -15.20 -15.97
C HIS A 87 -18.87 -16.50 -16.53
N SER A 88 -17.61 -16.79 -16.20
CA SER A 88 -16.87 -17.95 -16.73
C SER A 88 -15.78 -18.38 -15.75
N LEU A 89 -16.17 -19.26 -14.83
CA LEU A 89 -15.29 -19.88 -13.83
C LEU A 89 -14.31 -20.91 -14.43
N ASP A 90 -14.55 -21.36 -15.67
CA ASP A 90 -13.78 -22.42 -16.34
C ASP A 90 -12.69 -21.91 -17.29
N MET A 91 -12.55 -20.59 -17.49
CA MET A 91 -11.51 -20.08 -18.38
C MET A 91 -10.12 -20.20 -17.76
N TYR A 92 -9.18 -20.66 -18.59
CA TYR A 92 -7.78 -20.74 -18.19
C TYR A 92 -7.16 -19.33 -18.07
N LEU A 93 -6.08 -19.24 -17.30
CA LEU A 93 -5.41 -17.97 -16.99
C LEU A 93 -4.79 -17.28 -18.21
N ASP A 94 -4.40 -18.05 -19.22
CA ASP A 94 -3.92 -17.62 -20.53
C ASP A 94 -5.05 -17.13 -21.44
N GLU A 95 -6.19 -17.80 -21.45
CA GLU A 95 -7.39 -17.33 -22.16
C GLU A 95 -7.88 -15.99 -21.61
N ALA A 96 -7.90 -15.85 -20.27
CA ALA A 96 -8.23 -14.59 -19.62
C ALA A 96 -7.20 -13.49 -19.96
N GLN A 97 -5.93 -13.85 -20.16
CA GLN A 97 -4.89 -12.93 -20.61
C GLN A 97 -5.15 -12.46 -22.05
N GLU A 98 -5.50 -13.36 -22.95
CA GLU A 98 -5.84 -13.04 -24.34
C GLU A 98 -7.07 -12.13 -24.43
N GLN A 99 -8.10 -12.40 -23.63
CA GLN A 99 -9.29 -11.55 -23.58
C GLN A 99 -9.01 -10.16 -23.01
N LEU A 100 -8.17 -10.05 -21.99
CA LEU A 100 -7.72 -8.76 -21.46
C LEU A 100 -6.88 -7.99 -22.50
N LEU A 101 -6.07 -8.69 -23.29
CA LEU A 101 -5.32 -8.08 -24.39
C LEU A 101 -6.25 -7.60 -25.51
N TYR A 102 -7.24 -8.41 -25.89
CA TYR A 102 -8.17 -8.09 -26.97
C TYR A 102 -9.12 -6.94 -26.61
N GLN A 103 -9.68 -6.93 -25.40
CA GLN A 103 -10.68 -5.94 -25.00
C GLN A 103 -10.08 -4.66 -24.41
N HIS A 104 -8.96 -4.76 -23.68
CA HIS A 104 -8.34 -3.61 -23.00
C HIS A 104 -6.96 -3.23 -23.55
N GLY A 105 -6.38 -4.01 -24.47
CA GLY A 105 -5.07 -3.71 -25.07
C GLY A 105 -3.90 -3.89 -24.11
N ILE A 106 -4.06 -4.63 -23.00
CA ILE A 106 -3.04 -4.75 -21.96
C ILE A 106 -2.49 -6.16 -21.91
N TRP A 107 -1.17 -6.25 -22.08
CA TRP A 107 -0.44 -7.49 -21.86
C TRP A 107 -0.03 -7.63 -20.40
N ILE A 108 -0.65 -8.58 -19.70
CA ILE A 108 -0.40 -8.85 -18.28
C ILE A 108 0.23 -10.23 -18.16
N SER A 109 1.38 -10.35 -17.48
CA SER A 109 1.96 -11.67 -17.24
C SER A 109 1.01 -12.58 -16.42
N LEU A 110 0.99 -13.88 -16.72
CA LEU A 110 0.27 -14.89 -15.93
C LEU A 110 0.55 -14.79 -14.42
N ALA A 111 1.79 -14.46 -14.05
CA ALA A 111 2.19 -14.27 -12.66
C ALA A 111 1.54 -13.02 -12.02
N ALA A 112 1.27 -11.97 -12.79
CA ALA A 112 0.53 -10.80 -12.32
C ALA A 112 -0.96 -11.12 -12.15
N LEU A 113 -1.57 -11.86 -13.09
CA LEU A 113 -2.94 -12.36 -12.98
C LEU A 113 -3.13 -13.29 -11.77
N SER A 114 -2.19 -14.20 -11.54
CA SER A 114 -2.24 -15.08 -10.37
C SER A 114 -2.15 -14.29 -9.04
N ARG A 115 -1.34 -13.22 -9.01
CA ARG A 115 -1.24 -12.34 -7.83
C ARG A 115 -2.50 -11.49 -7.64
N THR A 116 -3.15 -11.04 -8.71
CA THR A 116 -4.41 -10.29 -8.63
C THR A 116 -5.55 -11.18 -8.16
N LEU A 117 -5.67 -12.42 -8.67
CA LEU A 117 -6.61 -13.43 -8.17
C LEU A 117 -6.43 -13.72 -6.68
N ARG A 118 -5.19 -13.96 -6.24
CA ARG A 118 -4.87 -14.18 -4.81
C ARG A 118 -5.24 -12.97 -3.96
N ARG A 119 -5.05 -11.75 -4.47
CA ARG A 119 -5.44 -10.51 -3.79
C ARG A 119 -6.96 -10.34 -3.70
N LEU A 120 -7.69 -10.82 -4.70
CA LEU A 120 -9.16 -10.85 -4.74
C LEU A 120 -9.77 -11.98 -3.90
N GLY A 121 -8.95 -12.89 -3.36
CA GLY A 121 -9.41 -13.99 -2.50
C GLY A 121 -9.73 -15.29 -3.25
N TYR A 122 -9.52 -15.33 -4.56
CA TYR A 122 -9.59 -16.55 -5.36
C TYR A 122 -8.30 -17.36 -5.15
N SER A 123 -8.34 -18.25 -4.18
CA SER A 123 -7.32 -19.27 -3.93
C SER A 123 -7.32 -20.28 -5.07
N SER A 124 -6.14 -20.75 -5.50
CA SER A 124 -6.01 -21.78 -6.54
C SER A 124 -6.81 -23.05 -6.21
N LYS A 125 -7.01 -23.38 -4.93
CA LYS A 125 -7.87 -24.51 -4.51
C LYS A 125 -9.35 -24.30 -4.86
N LYS A 126 -9.87 -23.07 -4.77
CA LYS A 126 -11.28 -22.79 -5.11
C LYS A 126 -11.52 -22.86 -6.62
N LEU A 127 -10.55 -22.40 -7.41
CA LEU A 127 -10.63 -22.45 -8.87
C LEU A 127 -10.50 -23.88 -9.40
N SER A 128 -9.56 -24.67 -8.86
CA SER A 128 -9.44 -26.08 -9.24
C SER A 128 -10.63 -26.94 -8.82
N GLN A 129 -11.27 -26.61 -7.70
CA GLN A 129 -12.49 -27.31 -7.27
C GLN A 129 -13.69 -26.94 -8.14
N ALA A 130 -13.91 -25.64 -8.42
CA ALA A 130 -15.00 -25.20 -9.30
C ALA A 130 -14.85 -25.76 -10.73
N ALA A 131 -13.64 -25.75 -11.29
CA ALA A 131 -13.38 -26.33 -12.61
C ALA A 131 -13.55 -27.87 -12.64
N SER A 132 -13.28 -28.55 -11.52
CA SER A 132 -13.50 -30.00 -11.42
C SER A 132 -14.98 -30.36 -11.28
N GLU A 133 -15.79 -29.49 -10.67
CA GLU A 133 -17.23 -29.68 -10.50
C GLU A 133 -18.00 -29.46 -11.82
N CYS A 134 -17.50 -28.63 -12.74
CA CYS A 134 -18.10 -28.41 -14.07
C CYS A 134 -17.74 -29.47 -15.13
N CYS A 135 -16.75 -30.33 -14.89
CA CYS A 135 -16.39 -31.42 -15.81
C CYS A 135 -17.11 -32.75 -15.52
N GLU A 136 -18.05 -32.80 -14.57
CA GLU A 136 -18.82 -34.02 -14.23
C GLU A 136 -20.24 -34.07 -14.84
N ASP A 137 -20.59 -33.18 -15.77
CA ASP A 137 -21.82 -33.24 -16.59
C ASP A 137 -21.56 -33.66 -18.05
#